data_AF-A0A8T5EH46-F1
#
_entry.id   AF-A0A8T5EH46-F1
#
_cell.length_a   1.000
_cell.length_b   1.000
_cell.length_c   1.000
_cell.angle_alpha   90.00
_cell.angle_beta   90.00
_cell.angle_gamma   90.00
#
_symmetry.space_group_name_H-M   'P 1'
#
loop_
_entity.id
_entity.type
_entity.pdbx_description
1 polymer ?
#
loop_
_entity_poly.entity_id
_entity_poly.type
_entity_poly.pdbx_seq_one_letter_code
_entity_poly.pdbx_strand_id
1 'polypeptide(L)' 'GSALGRGYDDLPPVDSAGRLRRDNENIILAFGRHRGKTIKQLINSDLQYYNWLISSASGINDEAIIELKAHVQ' A
#
# COMPACT_ATOMS: atom_id res chain seq x y z
N GLY A 1 9.01 -18.12 -21.74
CA GLY A 1 9.19 -18.07 -20.27
C GLY A 1 8.72 -16.72 -19.79
N SER A 2 7.63 -16.67 -19.05
CA SER A 2 6.90 -15.45 -18.72
C SER A 2 7.71 -14.53 -17.80
N ALA A 3 8.26 -13.45 -18.36
CA ALA A 3 9.06 -12.45 -17.67
C ALA A 3 8.22 -11.41 -16.89
N LEU A 4 7.17 -11.84 -16.19
CA LEU A 4 6.19 -10.93 -15.54
C LEU A 4 5.90 -11.28 -14.08
N GLY A 5 6.92 -11.66 -13.30
CA GLY A 5 6.75 -12.06 -11.89
C GLY A 5 7.41 -11.17 -10.84
N ARG A 6 8.33 -10.27 -11.20
CA ARG A 6 9.31 -9.67 -10.25
C ARG A 6 9.06 -8.19 -9.92
N GLY A 7 7.81 -7.72 -9.95
CA GLY A 7 7.52 -6.31 -9.68
C GLY A 7 7.45 -6.02 -8.18
N TYR A 8 6.35 -6.43 -7.55
CA TYR A 8 5.99 -6.05 -6.18
C TYR A 8 6.10 -7.19 -5.16
N ASP A 9 6.16 -8.44 -5.64
CA ASP A 9 6.15 -9.62 -4.76
C ASP A 9 7.47 -9.77 -3.97
N ASP A 10 8.57 -9.27 -4.56
CA ASP A 10 9.91 -9.23 -3.99
C ASP A 10 10.09 -8.14 -2.93
N LEU A 11 9.21 -7.12 -2.93
CA LEU A 11 9.28 -6.03 -1.98
C LEU A 11 8.88 -6.50 -0.58
N PRO A 12 9.53 -6.02 0.49
CA PRO A 12 9.18 -6.37 1.85
C PRO A 12 7.73 -5.95 2.18
N PRO A 13 6.93 -6.82 2.81
CA PRO A 13 5.58 -6.47 3.24
C PRO A 13 5.61 -5.50 4.41
N VAL A 14 4.66 -4.56 4.41
CA VAL A 14 4.42 -3.60 5.50
C VAL A 14 3.34 -4.10 6.46
N ASP A 15 2.31 -4.77 5.93
CA ASP A 15 1.28 -5.43 6.75
C ASP A 15 1.43 -6.95 6.70
N SER A 16 0.91 -7.63 7.72
CA SER A 16 1.00 -9.08 7.85
C SER A 16 0.34 -9.84 6.69
N ALA A 17 -0.59 -9.22 5.94
CA ALA A 17 -1.24 -9.83 4.79
C ALA A 17 -0.56 -9.50 3.45
N GLY A 18 0.57 -8.77 3.45
CA GLY A 18 1.34 -8.46 2.24
C GLY A 18 0.63 -7.59 1.22
N ARG A 19 -0.43 -6.89 1.65
CA ARG A 19 -1.23 -5.94 0.87
C ARG A 19 -0.51 -4.62 0.66
N LEU A 20 0.38 -4.27 1.55
CA LEU A 20 1.24 -3.09 1.45
C LEU A 20 2.69 -3.56 1.33
N ARG A 21 3.43 -2.91 0.44
CA ARG A 21 4.84 -3.25 0.14
C ARG A 21 5.70 -2.01 0.27
N ARG A 22 6.86 -2.14 0.90
CA ARG A 22 7.82 -1.05 1.05
C ARG A 22 8.77 -1.04 -0.14
N ASP A 23 8.79 0.07 -0.85
CA ASP A 23 9.71 0.36 -1.96
C ASP A 23 10.55 1.58 -1.58
N ASN A 24 11.74 1.33 -1.01
CA ASN A 24 12.59 2.37 -0.45
C ASN A 24 11.82 3.24 0.58
N GLU A 25 11.70 4.54 0.29
CA GLU A 25 10.92 5.51 1.05
C GLU A 25 9.47 5.63 0.57
N ASN A 26 8.92 4.65 -0.15
CA ASN A 26 7.52 4.67 -0.55
C ASN A 26 6.81 3.40 -0.06
N ILE A 27 5.50 3.52 0.10
CA ILE A 27 4.60 2.39 0.34
C ILE A 27 3.73 2.22 -0.90
N ILE A 28 3.69 1.00 -1.43
CA ILE A 28 2.95 0.62 -2.63
C ILE A 28 1.80 -0.32 -2.24
N LEU A 29 0.62 -0.11 -2.85
CA LEU A 29 -0.47 -1.08 -2.74
C LEU A 29 -0.17 -2.31 -3.60
N ALA A 30 -0.14 -3.50 -3.00
CA ALA A 30 -0.05 -4.77 -3.70
C ALA A 30 -1.41 -5.42 -3.99
N PHE A 31 -2.52 -4.75 -3.63
CA PHE A 31 -3.89 -5.27 -3.73
C PHE A 31 -4.89 -4.23 -4.26
N GLY A 32 -6.10 -4.69 -4.55
CA GLY A 32 -7.25 -3.84 -4.88
C GLY A 32 -7.12 -3.09 -6.21
N ARG A 33 -8.02 -2.13 -6.42
CA ARG A 33 -8.12 -1.36 -7.67
C ARG A 33 -6.91 -0.44 -7.92
N HIS A 34 -6.23 -0.01 -6.85
CA HIS A 34 -5.08 0.90 -6.90
C HIS A 34 -3.73 0.17 -6.79
N ARG A 35 -3.70 -1.15 -7.06
CA ARG A 35 -2.45 -1.94 -7.05
C ARG A 35 -1.37 -1.32 -7.93
N GLY A 36 -0.15 -1.25 -7.40
CA GLY A 36 1.03 -0.66 -8.04
C GLY A 36 1.17 0.86 -7.84
N LYS A 37 0.18 1.54 -7.25
CA LYS A 37 0.30 2.95 -6.89
C LYS A 37 0.99 3.12 -5.54
N THR A 38 1.81 4.16 -5.41
CA THR A 38 2.30 4.60 -4.10
C THR A 38 1.17 5.27 -3.30
N ILE A 39 1.33 5.38 -1.98
CA ILE A 39 0.38 6.12 -1.13
C ILE A 39 0.23 7.57 -1.57
N LYS A 40 1.33 8.23 -1.95
CA LYS A 40 1.29 9.61 -2.49
C LYS A 40 0.45 9.69 -3.77
N GLN A 41 0.64 8.74 -4.70
CA GLN A 41 -0.18 8.69 -5.92
C GLN A 41 -1.64 8.36 -5.63
N LEU A 42 -1.90 7.48 -4.66
CA LEU A 42 -3.27 7.15 -4.23
C LEU A 42 -3.97 8.40 -3.71
N ILE A 43 -3.36 9.15 -2.80
CA ILE A 43 -3.94 10.35 -2.18
C ILE A 43 -4.24 11.42 -3.23
N ASN A 44 -3.32 11.65 -4.16
CA ASN A 44 -3.51 12.61 -5.25
C ASN A 44 -4.62 12.20 -6.23
N SER A 45 -4.86 10.90 -6.40
CA SER A 45 -5.81 10.37 -7.38
C SER A 45 -7.19 10.07 -6.79
N ASP A 46 -7.26 9.64 -5.53
CA ASP A 46 -8.46 9.16 -4.86
C ASP A 46 -8.29 9.19 -3.33
N LEU A 47 -8.51 10.37 -2.76
CA LEU A 47 -8.44 10.60 -1.32
C LEU A 47 -9.47 9.76 -0.55
N GLN A 48 -10.64 9.47 -1.15
CA GLN A 48 -11.68 8.67 -0.50
C GLN A 48 -11.22 7.22 -0.32
N TYR A 49 -10.54 6.66 -1.31
CA TYR A 49 -9.95 5.33 -1.20
C TYR A 49 -8.86 5.29 -0.13
N TYR A 50 -8.02 6.33 -0.02
CA TYR A 50 -7.06 6.43 1.07
C TYR A 50 -7.74 6.47 2.45
N ASN A 51 -8.80 7.26 2.60
CA ASN A 51 -9.57 7.33 3.86
C ASN A 51 -10.19 5.98 4.24
N TRP A 52 -10.71 5.23 3.26
CA TRP A 52 -11.16 3.85 3.48
C TRP A 52 -9.99 2.94 3.85
N LEU A 53 -8.83 3.06 3.20
CA LEU A 53 -7.65 2.23 3.44
C LEU A 53 -7.17 2.32 4.90
N ILE A 54 -7.19 3.52 5.49
CA ILE A 54 -6.80 3.75 6.89
C ILE A 54 -7.95 3.57 7.90
N SER A 55 -9.13 3.15 7.43
CA SER A 55 -10.28 2.82 8.27
C SER A 55 -10.24 1.35 8.69
N SER A 56 -10.95 1.00 9.76
CA SER A 56 -11.10 -0.39 10.21
C SER A 56 -11.75 -1.30 9.16
N ALA A 57 -12.49 -0.73 8.20
CA ALA A 57 -13.16 -1.48 7.13
C ALA A 57 -12.19 -2.08 6.09
N SER A 58 -10.96 -1.59 5.96
CA SER A 58 -9.97 -2.14 5.01
C SER A 58 -9.35 -3.46 5.50
N GLY A 59 -9.44 -3.72 6.81
CA GLY A 59 -8.79 -4.84 7.47
C GLY A 59 -7.27 -4.75 7.50
N ILE A 60 -6.67 -3.59 7.17
CA ILE A 60 -5.23 -3.32 7.37
C ILE A 60 -4.97 -3.27 8.87
N ASN A 61 -3.87 -3.87 9.33
CA ASN A 61 -3.52 -3.88 10.74
C ASN A 61 -3.12 -2.47 11.22
N ASP A 62 -3.31 -2.20 12.52
CA ASP A 62 -3.08 -0.86 13.09
C ASP A 62 -1.63 -0.39 12.89
N GLU A 63 -0.65 -1.28 12.98
CA GLU A 63 0.77 -0.97 12.76
C GLU A 63 1.02 -0.39 11.36
N ALA A 64 0.48 -1.02 10.32
CA ALA A 64 0.61 -0.48 8.97
C ALA A 64 -0.20 0.81 8.78
N ILE A 65 -1.36 0.96 9.43
CA ILE A 65 -2.12 2.23 9.39
C ILE A 65 -1.32 3.38 10.02
N ILE A 66 -0.63 3.13 11.13
CA ILE A 66 0.24 4.11 11.78
C ILE A 66 1.37 4.52 10.82
N GLU A 67 2.00 3.55 10.17
CA GLU A 67 3.05 3.81 9.19
C GLU A 67 2.54 4.60 7.99
N LEU A 68 1.37 4.24 7.44
CA LEU A 68 0.73 4.97 6.35
C LEU A 68 0.52 6.44 6.71
N LYS A 69 0.01 6.72 7.91
CA LYS A 69 -0.23 8.10 8.38
C LYS A 69 1.07 8.88 8.55
N ALA A 70 2.09 8.26 9.14
CA ALA A 70 3.41 8.88 9.31
C ALA A 70 4.08 9.18 7.96
N HIS A 71 3.78 8.41 6.92
CA HIS A 71 4.34 8.58 5.59
C HIS A 71 3.82 9.79 4.80
N VAL A 72 2.71 10.39 5.25
CA VAL A 72 2.06 11.52 4.56
C VAL A 72 2.13 12.85 5.32
N GLN A 73 2.72 12.86 6.52
CA GLN A 73 3.02 14.09 7.27
C GLN A 73 4.31 14.74 6.77
#